data_AF-A0A2D7WC19-F1
#
_entry.id   AF-A0A2D7WC19-F1
#
_cell.length_a   1.000
_cell.length_b   1.000
_cell.length_c   1.000
_cell.angle_alpha   90.00
_cell.angle_beta   90.00
_cell.angle_gamma   90.00
#
_symmetry.space_group_name_H-M   'P 1'
#
loop_
_entity.id
_entity.type
_entity.pdbx_description
1 polymer ?
#
loop_
_entity_poly.entity_id
_entity_poly.type
_entity_poly.pdbx_seq_one_letter_code
_entity_poly.pdbx_strand_id
1 'polypeptide(L)'
;MKRKPSKAGIKKITMAKNTQRMAEERVNRHFPNLEVLNSYWVGQDGRHKYFEIILVDPAHPAIKSDKDLGWITESKHRGRAYRGKTSAGRRGRGLRNKGKGAEKLRPSLKARGNIGK
;
A
#
# COMPACT_ATOMS: atom_id res chain seq x y z
N MET A 1 8.72 23.69 -27.21
CA MET A 1 8.16 24.13 -25.90
C MET A 1 9.12 23.75 -24.77
N LYS A 2 9.73 24.73 -24.08
CA LYS A 2 10.55 24.47 -22.89
C LYS A 2 9.65 24.28 -21.66
N ARG A 3 9.98 23.32 -20.77
CA ARG A 3 9.26 23.11 -19.50
C ARG A 3 9.48 24.33 -18.57
N LYS A 4 8.48 24.66 -17.74
CA LYS A 4 8.66 25.66 -16.67
C LYS A 4 9.81 25.22 -15.73
N PRO A 5 10.69 26.13 -15.27
CA PRO A 5 11.86 25.77 -14.46
C PRO A 5 11.54 24.89 -13.23
N SER A 6 10.43 25.18 -12.54
CA SER A 6 9.97 24.41 -11.37
C SER A 6 9.55 22.96 -11.67
N LYS A 7 9.37 22.60 -12.95
CA LYS A 7 8.98 21.26 -13.42
C LYS A 7 10.08 20.56 -14.23
N ALA A 8 11.28 21.13 -14.27
CA ALA A 8 12.42 20.59 -15.02
C ALA A 8 13.34 19.69 -14.16
N GLY A 9 13.04 19.50 -12.87
CA GLY A 9 13.83 18.62 -11.99
C GLY A 9 13.74 17.14 -12.36
N ILE A 10 14.85 16.40 -12.21
CA ILE A 10 14.94 14.97 -12.55
C ILE A 10 15.48 14.16 -11.37
N LYS A 11 16.74 14.40 -10.97
CA LYS A 11 17.50 13.52 -10.04
C LYS A 11 16.95 13.42 -8.60
N LYS A 12 16.31 14.48 -8.08
CA LYS A 12 15.87 14.56 -6.68
C LYS A 12 14.39 14.22 -6.46
N ILE A 13 13.67 13.78 -7.50
CA ILE A 13 12.26 13.40 -7.37
C ILE A 13 12.16 12.05 -6.68
N THR A 14 11.44 11.99 -5.56
CA THR A 14 11.17 10.76 -4.83
C THR A 14 9.74 10.28 -5.05
N MET A 15 9.56 8.96 -4.99
CA MET A 15 8.24 8.34 -5.16
C MET A 15 7.32 8.66 -3.99
N ALA A 16 6.03 8.84 -4.28
CA ALA A 16 5.02 9.03 -3.23
C ALA A 16 4.71 7.74 -2.45
N LYS A 17 4.87 6.57 -3.07
CA LYS A 17 4.70 5.26 -2.41
C LYS A 17 6.02 4.85 -1.75
N ASN A 18 5.94 4.25 -0.56
CA ASN A 18 7.10 3.65 0.07
C ASN A 18 7.53 2.36 -0.65
N THR A 19 8.78 1.95 -0.49
CA THR A 19 9.34 0.74 -1.11
C THR A 19 8.63 -0.53 -0.68
N GLN A 20 8.21 -0.62 0.58
CA GLN A 20 7.44 -1.74 1.11
C GLN A 20 6.11 -1.93 0.38
N ARG A 21 5.32 -0.86 0.17
CA ARG A 21 4.08 -0.93 -0.61
C ARG A 21 4.34 -1.29 -2.07
N MET A 22 5.44 -0.79 -2.65
CA MET A 22 5.82 -1.19 -4.00
C MET A 22 6.13 -2.69 -4.09
N ALA A 23 6.74 -3.29 -3.05
CA ALA A 23 6.94 -4.73 -2.96
C ALA A 23 5.62 -5.49 -2.83
N GLU A 24 4.71 -5.06 -1.95
CA GLU A 24 3.36 -5.65 -1.82
C GLU A 24 2.60 -5.64 -3.16
N GLU A 25 2.61 -4.51 -3.89
CA GLU A 25 1.95 -4.39 -5.18
C GLU A 25 2.58 -5.26 -6.28
N ARG A 26 3.91 -5.47 -6.25
CA ARG A 26 4.61 -6.36 -7.18
C ARG A 26 4.25 -7.82 -6.93
N VAL A 27 4.25 -8.26 -5.67
CA VAL A 27 3.89 -9.63 -5.29
C VAL A 27 2.43 -9.93 -5.63
N ASN A 28 1.51 -8.99 -5.33
CA ASN A 28 0.09 -9.15 -5.67
C ASN A 28 -0.19 -9.18 -7.18
N ARG A 29 0.74 -8.70 -8.01
CA ARG A 29 0.64 -8.83 -9.47
C ARG A 29 1.12 -10.19 -9.94
N HIS A 30 2.15 -10.72 -9.29
CA HIS A 30 2.70 -12.05 -9.59
C HIS A 30 1.74 -13.17 -9.19
N PHE A 31 1.05 -13.02 -8.05
CA PHE A 31 0.02 -13.96 -7.57
C PHE A 31 -1.37 -13.30 -7.56
N PRO A 32 -2.06 -13.23 -8.71
CA PRO A 32 -3.33 -12.50 -8.83
C PRO A 32 -4.54 -13.20 -8.16
N ASN A 33 -4.42 -14.50 -7.89
CA ASN A 33 -5.43 -15.31 -7.18
C ASN A 33 -5.37 -15.11 -5.66
N LEU A 34 -4.25 -14.59 -5.14
CA LEU A 34 -4.03 -14.40 -3.71
C LEU A 34 -4.24 -12.93 -3.32
N GLU A 35 -4.50 -12.69 -2.04
CA GLU A 35 -4.59 -11.33 -1.48
C GLU A 35 -3.50 -11.10 -0.43
N VAL A 36 -2.81 -9.96 -0.53
CA VAL A 36 -1.80 -9.55 0.45
C VAL A 36 -2.46 -9.26 1.79
N LEU A 37 -2.05 -9.97 2.84
CA LEU A 37 -2.44 -9.70 4.22
C LEU A 37 -1.58 -8.56 4.80
N ASN A 38 -0.26 -8.73 4.81
CA ASN A 38 0.70 -7.76 5.33
C ASN A 38 2.12 -8.03 4.81
N SER A 39 3.10 -7.24 5.25
CA SER A 39 4.51 -7.43 4.91
C SER A 39 5.44 -6.95 6.01
N TYR A 40 6.69 -7.45 6.02
CA TYR A 40 7.75 -6.99 6.92
C TYR A 40 9.11 -6.92 6.23
N TRP A 41 10.03 -6.17 6.84
CA TRP A 41 11.38 -5.99 6.35
C TRP A 41 12.28 -7.13 6.85
N VAL A 42 13.13 -7.63 5.96
CA VAL A 42 14.03 -8.75 6.24
C VAL A 42 15.48 -8.31 6.25
N GLY A 43 15.85 -7.45 5.30
CA GLY A 43 17.23 -7.04 5.11
C GLY A 43 17.36 -5.97 4.03
N GLN A 44 18.55 -5.40 3.91
CA GLN A 44 18.89 -4.52 2.80
C GLN A 44 20.37 -4.68 2.46
N ASP A 45 20.69 -4.53 1.18
CA ASP A 45 22.05 -4.35 0.71
C ASP A 45 22.24 -2.88 0.29
N GLY A 46 23.37 -2.53 -0.34
CA GLY A 46 23.64 -1.15 -0.79
C GLY A 46 22.72 -0.65 -1.92
N ARG A 47 21.97 -1.53 -2.61
CA ARG A 47 21.16 -1.24 -3.79
C ARG A 47 19.68 -1.63 -3.63
N HIS A 48 19.36 -2.58 -2.76
CA HIS A 48 18.08 -3.25 -2.65
C HIS A 48 17.60 -3.34 -1.21
N LYS A 49 16.27 -3.42 -1.07
CA LYS A 49 15.60 -3.70 0.19
C LYS A 49 14.73 -4.92 0.00
N TYR A 50 14.84 -5.86 0.93
CA TYR A 50 14.14 -7.13 0.90
C TYR A 50 13.00 -7.11 1.91
N PHE A 51 11.85 -7.60 1.47
CA PHE A 51 10.63 -7.69 2.25
C PHE A 51 10.01 -9.05 2.05
N GLU A 52 9.47 -9.62 3.12
CA GLU A 52 8.61 -10.79 3.07
C GLU A 52 7.15 -10.35 3.10
N ILE A 53 6.37 -10.89 2.18
CA ILE A 53 4.97 -10.51 1.95
C ILE A 53 4.12 -11.72 2.28
N ILE A 54 3.18 -11.55 3.20
CA ILE A 54 2.24 -12.58 3.63
C ILE A 54 1.01 -12.50 2.72
N LEU A 55 0.73 -13.59 2.02
CA LEU A 55 -0.41 -13.76 1.12
C LEU A 55 -1.41 -14.74 1.74
N VAL A 56 -2.68 -14.58 1.41
CA VAL A 56 -3.76 -15.50 1.80
C VAL A 56 -4.56 -15.86 0.55
N ASP A 57 -4.95 -17.13 0.45
CA ASP A 57 -5.85 -17.60 -0.60
C ASP A 57 -7.32 -17.42 -0.16
N PRO A 58 -8.08 -16.50 -0.78
CA PRO A 58 -9.49 -16.29 -0.45
C PRO A 58 -10.41 -17.41 -0.97
N ALA A 59 -9.96 -18.26 -1.90
CA ALA A 59 -10.76 -19.34 -2.45
C ALA A 59 -10.76 -20.59 -1.55
N HIS A 60 -9.72 -20.75 -0.71
CA HIS A 60 -9.50 -21.92 0.12
C HIS A 60 -10.57 -22.08 1.23
N PRO A 61 -11.22 -23.26 1.39
CA PRO A 61 -12.27 -23.48 2.38
C PRO A 61 -11.83 -23.18 3.82
N ALA A 62 -10.61 -23.59 4.20
CA ALA A 62 -10.08 -23.33 5.53
C ALA A 62 -10.06 -21.83 5.87
N ILE A 63 -9.71 -20.96 4.92
CA ILE A 63 -9.71 -19.50 5.14
C ILE A 63 -11.13 -18.97 5.22
N LYS A 64 -12.07 -19.51 4.43
CA LYS A 64 -13.48 -19.08 4.46
C LYS A 64 -14.17 -19.42 5.79
N SER A 65 -13.84 -20.57 6.37
CA SER A 65 -14.39 -20.99 7.67
C SER A 65 -13.68 -20.35 8.88
N ASP A 66 -12.50 -19.78 8.67
CA ASP A 66 -11.68 -19.20 9.73
C ASP A 66 -12.30 -17.89 10.26
N LYS A 67 -12.42 -17.76 11.58
CA LYS A 67 -13.06 -16.61 12.23
C LYS A 67 -12.18 -15.35 12.21
N ASP A 68 -10.87 -15.51 12.15
CA ASP A 68 -9.89 -14.42 12.23
C ASP A 68 -9.46 -13.93 10.84
N LEU A 69 -9.40 -14.83 9.85
CA LEU A 69 -8.96 -14.54 8.49
C LEU A 69 -10.12 -14.47 7.49
N GLY A 70 -11.29 -15.03 7.78
CA GLY A 70 -12.41 -15.14 6.84
C GLY A 70 -12.87 -13.82 6.23
N TRP A 71 -12.66 -12.69 6.91
CA TRP A 71 -12.97 -11.36 6.39
C TRP A 71 -12.26 -11.06 5.06
N ILE A 72 -11.06 -11.61 4.82
CA ILE A 72 -10.29 -11.30 3.60
C ILE A 72 -10.92 -11.90 2.34
N THR A 73 -11.80 -12.89 2.50
CA THR A 73 -12.46 -13.61 1.40
C THR A 73 -13.56 -12.78 0.72
N GLU A 74 -14.08 -11.76 1.39
CA GLU A 74 -15.15 -10.94 0.81
C GLU A 74 -14.65 -10.08 -0.36
N SER A 75 -15.49 -9.91 -1.38
CA SER A 75 -15.17 -9.15 -2.60
C SER A 75 -14.68 -7.72 -2.33
N LYS A 76 -15.13 -7.07 -1.25
CA LYS A 76 -14.71 -5.72 -0.84
C LYS A 76 -13.21 -5.64 -0.49
N HIS A 77 -12.57 -6.77 -0.18
CA HIS A 77 -11.15 -6.86 0.18
C HIS A 77 -10.23 -7.14 -1.01
N ARG A 78 -10.77 -7.49 -2.19
CA ARG A 78 -9.98 -7.71 -3.41
C ARG A 78 -9.10 -6.51 -3.79
N GLY A 79 -7.85 -6.74 -4.18
CA GLY A 79 -6.90 -5.71 -4.57
C GLY A 79 -6.59 -4.71 -3.44
N ARG A 80 -6.51 -5.18 -2.19
CA ARG A 80 -6.28 -4.28 -1.02
C ARG A 80 -4.92 -3.60 -1.04
N ALA A 81 -3.88 -4.27 -1.54
CA ALA A 81 -2.53 -3.71 -1.69
C ALA A 81 -2.53 -2.48 -2.60
N TYR A 82 -3.15 -2.58 -3.78
CA TYR A 82 -3.23 -1.48 -4.75
C TYR A 82 -3.97 -0.25 -4.19
N ARG A 83 -5.04 -0.48 -3.43
CA ARG A 83 -5.84 0.56 -2.78
C ARG A 83 -5.17 1.16 -1.52
N GLY A 84 -4.03 0.61 -1.10
CA GLY A 84 -3.31 1.06 0.10
C GLY A 84 -4.07 0.81 1.39
N LYS A 85 -4.75 -0.35 1.49
CA LYS A 85 -5.43 -0.81 2.70
C LYS A 85 -4.53 -1.69 3.60
N THR A 86 -3.33 -2.07 3.13
CA THR A 86 -2.28 -2.73 3.92
C THR A 86 -1.70 -1.78 4.99
N SER A 87 -0.94 -2.32 5.95
CA SER A 87 -0.28 -1.49 6.98
C SER A 87 0.67 -0.47 6.36
N ALA A 88 1.47 -0.89 5.38
CA ALA A 88 2.37 -0.01 4.61
C ALA A 88 1.57 1.05 3.84
N GLY A 89 0.47 0.66 3.19
CA GLY A 89 -0.43 1.57 2.49
C GLY A 89 -1.08 2.63 3.39
N ARG A 90 -1.58 2.23 4.56
CA ARG A 90 -2.16 3.16 5.54
C ARG A 90 -1.12 4.13 6.09
N ARG A 91 0.10 3.65 6.37
CA ARG A 91 1.22 4.49 6.81
C ARG A 91 1.58 5.52 5.74
N GLY A 92 1.74 5.11 4.48
CA GLY A 92 2.08 5.99 3.37
C GLY A 92 0.97 7.01 3.01
N ARG A 93 -0.24 6.84 3.53
CA ARG A 93 -1.35 7.80 3.40
C ARG A 93 -1.51 8.71 4.62
N GLY A 94 -0.62 8.60 5.61
CA GLY A 94 -0.69 9.36 6.87
C GLY A 94 -1.88 9.00 7.76
N LEU A 95 -2.52 7.84 7.54
CA LEU A 95 -3.75 7.44 8.26
C LEU A 95 -3.51 6.76 9.62
N ARG A 96 -2.27 6.80 10.13
CA ARG A 96 -1.94 6.33 11.48
C ARG A 96 -2.26 7.36 12.56
N ASN A 97 -2.32 8.65 12.20
CA ASN A 97 -2.62 9.74 13.12
C ASN A 97 -4.12 10.10 13.06
N LYS A 98 -4.62 10.65 14.17
CA LYS A 98 -5.97 11.23 14.31
C LYS A 98 -5.86 12.59 14.99
N GLY A 99 -6.81 13.48 14.72
CA GLY A 99 -6.81 14.85 15.26
C GLY A 99 -5.90 15.79 14.45
N LYS A 100 -5.09 16.57 15.16
CA LYS A 100 -4.26 17.62 14.57
C LYS A 100 -3.30 17.06 13.50
N GLY A 101 -3.31 17.63 12.31
CA GLY A 101 -2.49 17.22 11.16
C GLY A 101 -3.13 16.14 10.26
N ALA A 102 -4.27 15.55 10.66
CA ALA A 102 -5.01 14.57 9.86
C ALA A 102 -6.27 15.11 9.18
N GLU A 103 -6.57 16.41 9.35
CA GLU A 103 -7.78 17.08 8.86
C GLU A 103 -7.91 16.98 7.34
N LYS A 104 -6.77 17.07 6.64
CA LYS A 104 -6.66 16.99 5.19
C LYS A 104 -6.41 15.57 4.65
N LEU A 105 -6.23 14.59 5.55
CA LEU A 105 -5.92 13.20 5.19
C LEU A 105 -7.15 12.29 5.23
N ARG A 106 -8.11 12.58 6.12
CA ARG A 106 -9.30 11.77 6.37
C ARG A 106 -10.56 12.37 5.70
N PRO A 107 -11.50 11.53 5.21
CA PRO A 107 -11.46 10.06 5.18
C PRO A 107 -10.54 9.49 4.09
N SER A 108 -10.26 10.25 3.03
CA SER A 108 -9.28 9.92 1.99
C SER A 108 -8.73 11.19 1.34
N LEU A 109 -7.56 11.08 0.69
CA LEU A 109 -6.94 12.20 -0.04
C LEU A 109 -7.84 12.73 -1.15
N LYS A 110 -8.47 11.84 -1.93
CA LYS A 110 -9.37 12.23 -3.03
C LYS A 110 -10.58 13.02 -2.51
N ALA A 111 -11.16 12.62 -1.39
CA ALA A 111 -12.27 13.34 -0.76
C ALA A 111 -11.88 14.74 -0.26
N ARG A 112 -10.59 15.01 -0.07
CA ARG A 112 -10.04 16.30 0.34
C ARG A 112 -9.30 17.02 -0.80
N GLY A 113 -9.59 16.67 -2.06
CA GLY A 113 -8.98 17.34 -3.22
C GLY A 113 -7.48 17.08 -3.41
N ASN A 114 -6.94 16.00 -2.84
CA ASN A 114 -5.53 15.59 -2.91
C ASN A 114 -4.52 16.63 -2.37
N ILE A 115 -4.94 17.41 -1.36
CA ILE A 115 -4.12 18.46 -0.76
C ILE A 115 -3.20 17.97 0.37
N GLY A 116 -3.46 16.77 0.92
CA GLY A 116 -2.68 16.18 2.00
C GLY A 116 -1.66 15.15 1.50
N LYS A 117 -0.54 15.00 2.21
CA LYS A 117 0.42 13.91 2.00
C LYS A 117 1.18 13.63 3.30
#